data_AF-A0A1W6V4K8-F1
#
_entry.id   AF-A0A1W6V4K8-F1
#
_cell.length_a   1.000
_cell.length_b   1.000
_cell.length_c   1.000
_cell.angle_alpha   90.00
_cell.angle_beta   90.00
_cell.angle_gamma   90.00
#
_symmetry.space_group_name_H-M   'P 1'
#
loop_
_entity.id
_entity.type
_entity.pdbx_description
1 polymer ?
#
loop_
_entity_poly.entity_id
_entity_poly.type
_entity_poly.pdbx_seq_one_letter_code
_entity_poly.pdbx_strand_id
1 'polypeptide(L)'
;MTTELVVKKLLLATAVVAAAGGAGYLYQNNTTASDAGSLLTQVPADSLMVTYQTEPFNHYKYMNAFGTANQGSIAELFADEPLSPQQQFAVNLFDGYLESAASPETLKAYLGTGENINPVLYTIGMVPVYKVDIEDPAALWKTLDHEEQMSGAKHELVKLGEVEYRRYEMTDSIDPQDGVGLVVAVVDNVLTLTIDVPQLGVQNPIKMALGLEAPSQNIADSGRLEALQAKYGENNNSFGYFDHREVIKGLTTKDGNMFARQISTLDAIDPEPTIEEMRSPACHTELTQVAENWPQSVAFAEYKMKGDQAFIKGSFVVESNNKVILDALKSIRGVLAESKSDKSFFSMALGLDINTLAPSIGQIWADLTQPQYQCSLLTQMQQEMGGQNPAAAVSMGSGMVNGLKGLSLQMFDIKVDTNAQHGEVFSQLDGMLSLSANDPMMLIQTAQMFVPELAQLQIQPDNQPVNVSDLLEMHTGMKVDVFARLNENHFTLYSGDSAAEASKEVMAQSLSPNGLFSFDFDSERILEVLESASSITGEPVPDDVVKSLQGELVGGMTMDVTDQGIGFEFDYRGATKPVTVAQQ
;
A
#
# COMPACT_ATOMS: atom_id res chain seq x y z
N MET A 1 -6.81 32.00 8.92
CA MET A 1 -6.04 30.77 9.22
C MET A 1 -5.52 30.31 7.87
N THR A 2 -4.22 30.04 7.67
CA THR A 2 -3.70 29.70 6.32
C THR A 2 -4.28 28.35 5.86
N THR A 3 -4.57 28.21 4.56
CA THR A 3 -5.08 26.99 3.90
C THR A 3 -4.31 25.74 4.32
N GLU A 4 -3.00 25.86 4.54
CA GLU A 4 -2.12 24.78 5.01
C GLU A 4 -2.49 24.21 6.38
N LEU A 5 -2.97 25.03 7.32
CA LEU A 5 -3.36 24.61 8.66
C LEU A 5 -4.73 23.90 8.66
N VAL A 6 -5.65 24.33 7.79
CA VAL A 6 -6.97 23.70 7.61
C VAL A 6 -6.82 22.35 6.90
N VAL A 7 -5.94 22.26 5.88
CA VAL A 7 -5.63 21.01 5.19
C VAL A 7 -4.98 20.00 6.12
N LYS A 8 -4.02 20.39 6.97
CA LYS A 8 -3.40 19.50 7.99
C LYS A 8 -4.41 19.01 9.04
N LYS A 9 -5.33 19.86 9.48
CA LYS A 9 -6.37 19.49 10.45
C LYS A 9 -7.48 18.62 9.84
N LEU A 10 -7.83 18.87 8.58
CA LEU A 10 -8.68 17.99 7.80
C LEU A 10 -8.00 16.63 7.61
N LEU A 11 -6.68 16.60 7.35
CA LEU A 11 -5.89 15.37 7.23
C LEU A 11 -5.91 14.52 8.52
N LEU A 12 -5.91 15.10 9.72
CA LEU A 12 -6.05 14.34 10.97
C LEU A 12 -7.45 13.74 11.12
N ALA A 13 -8.50 14.54 10.89
CA ALA A 13 -9.88 14.06 11.00
C ALA A 13 -10.20 13.01 9.92
N THR A 14 -9.69 13.20 8.69
CA THR A 14 -9.79 12.21 7.62
C THR A 14 -8.88 11.03 7.88
N ALA A 15 -7.71 11.18 8.48
CA ALA A 15 -6.87 10.06 8.89
C ALA A 15 -7.59 9.18 9.90
N VAL A 16 -8.37 9.71 10.85
CA VAL A 16 -9.12 8.88 11.81
C VAL A 16 -10.23 8.08 11.11
N VAL A 17 -11.01 8.72 10.22
CA VAL A 17 -12.05 8.02 9.43
C VAL A 17 -11.42 7.05 8.42
N ALA A 18 -10.32 7.44 7.80
CA ALA A 18 -9.55 6.66 6.84
C ALA A 18 -8.60 5.67 7.49
N ALA A 19 -8.39 5.68 8.81
CA ALA A 19 -7.66 4.65 9.56
C ALA A 19 -8.65 3.65 10.15
N ALA A 20 -9.80 4.12 10.67
CA ALA A 20 -10.97 3.28 10.93
C ALA A 20 -11.42 2.52 9.68
N GLY A 21 -11.34 3.16 8.50
CA GLY A 21 -11.54 2.54 7.19
C GLY A 21 -10.28 2.01 6.51
N GLY A 22 -9.08 2.42 6.92
CA GLY A 22 -7.77 2.07 6.33
C GLY A 22 -7.20 0.78 6.87
N ALA A 23 -7.61 0.39 8.07
CA ALA A 23 -7.67 -1.01 8.47
C ALA A 23 -8.49 -1.86 7.47
N GLY A 24 -9.34 -1.26 6.62
CA GLY A 24 -10.10 -1.91 5.55
C GLY A 24 -9.62 -1.63 4.11
N TYR A 25 -8.62 -0.76 3.87
CA TYR A 25 -8.10 -0.52 2.50
C TYR A 25 -6.98 -1.49 2.10
N LEU A 26 -6.23 -2.03 3.07
CA LEU A 26 -5.20 -3.04 2.78
C LEU A 26 -5.72 -4.49 2.92
N TYR A 27 -6.98 -4.69 3.27
CA TYR A 27 -7.23 -5.69 4.30
C TYR A 27 -8.72 -6.12 4.36
N GLN A 28 -9.07 -7.44 4.26
CA GLN A 28 -10.31 -8.14 4.77
C GLN A 28 -11.12 -9.07 3.82
N ASN A 29 -11.85 -10.09 4.38
CA ASN A 29 -12.66 -11.24 3.81
C ASN A 29 -12.68 -12.75 4.35
N ASN A 30 -13.84 -13.20 4.90
CA ASN A 30 -14.52 -14.54 4.95
C ASN A 30 -15.16 -14.82 6.33
N THR A 31 -16.44 -15.21 6.54
CA THR A 31 -17.55 -15.70 5.68
C THR A 31 -18.93 -15.36 6.26
N THR A 32 -19.96 -15.59 5.41
CA THR A 32 -21.43 -15.73 5.59
C THR A 32 -22.27 -14.46 5.64
N ALA A 33 -23.07 -14.33 4.58
CA ALA A 33 -23.93 -13.21 4.22
C ALA A 33 -24.90 -12.76 5.32
N SER A 34 -24.78 -11.47 5.64
CA SER A 34 -25.89 -10.58 5.96
C SER A 34 -25.82 -9.38 5.00
N ASP A 35 -26.98 -8.79 4.69
CA ASP A 35 -27.25 -7.90 3.53
C ASP A 35 -26.28 -6.70 3.36
N ALA A 36 -25.13 -6.94 2.71
CA ALA A 36 -24.23 -5.92 2.15
C ALA A 36 -24.97 -4.91 1.25
N GLY A 37 -26.04 -5.38 0.59
CA GLY A 37 -26.86 -4.56 -0.29
C GLY A 37 -27.52 -3.37 0.41
N SER A 38 -27.72 -3.40 1.73
CA SER A 38 -28.38 -2.29 2.44
C SER A 38 -27.48 -1.06 2.59
N LEU A 39 -26.20 -1.21 2.95
CA LEU A 39 -25.28 -0.07 3.13
C LEU A 39 -24.83 0.53 1.79
N LEU A 40 -24.62 -0.31 0.76
CA LEU A 40 -24.21 0.16 -0.56
C LEU A 40 -25.29 1.02 -1.25
N THR A 41 -26.57 0.89 -0.90
CA THR A 41 -27.62 1.80 -1.39
C THR A 41 -27.50 3.23 -0.84
N GLN A 42 -26.71 3.44 0.22
CA GLN A 42 -26.45 4.74 0.80
C GLN A 42 -25.19 5.42 0.24
N VAL A 43 -24.41 4.71 -0.58
CA VAL A 43 -23.19 5.21 -1.20
C VAL A 43 -23.54 5.90 -2.52
N PRO A 44 -23.20 7.19 -2.70
CA PRO A 44 -23.40 7.89 -3.96
C PRO A 44 -22.64 7.23 -5.13
N ALA A 45 -23.24 7.21 -6.32
CA ALA A 45 -22.59 6.67 -7.51
C ALA A 45 -21.36 7.51 -7.97
N ASP A 46 -21.29 8.78 -7.57
CA ASP A 46 -20.18 9.72 -7.84
C ASP A 46 -19.14 9.79 -6.71
N SER A 47 -19.16 8.84 -5.76
CA SER A 47 -18.14 8.72 -4.72
C SER A 47 -16.74 8.64 -5.32
N LEU A 48 -15.82 9.48 -4.82
CA LEU A 48 -14.43 9.54 -5.28
C LEU A 48 -13.68 8.26 -4.90
N MET A 49 -14.02 7.69 -3.74
CA MET A 49 -13.46 6.45 -3.24
C MET A 49 -14.59 5.59 -2.68
N VAL A 50 -14.49 4.27 -2.90
CA VAL A 50 -15.32 3.27 -2.22
C VAL A 50 -14.47 2.03 -1.96
N THR A 51 -14.60 1.45 -0.78
CA THR A 51 -14.18 0.07 -0.47
C THR A 51 -15.36 -0.69 0.08
N TYR A 52 -15.49 -1.95 -0.32
CA TYR A 52 -16.58 -2.82 0.09
C TYR A 52 -16.17 -4.28 -0.02
N GLN A 53 -16.91 -5.14 0.68
CA GLN A 53 -16.78 -6.58 0.56
C GLN A 53 -18.07 -7.18 -0.02
N THR A 54 -17.92 -8.23 -0.81
CA THR A 54 -19.07 -9.02 -1.30
C THR A 54 -19.57 -9.99 -0.25
N GLU A 55 -18.74 -10.30 0.76
CA GLU A 55 -19.05 -11.21 1.86
C GLU A 55 -18.50 -10.67 3.20
N PRO A 56 -19.24 -10.83 4.32
CA PRO A 56 -18.73 -10.50 5.65
C PRO A 56 -17.50 -11.33 6.03
N PHE A 57 -16.69 -10.81 6.97
CA PHE A 57 -15.47 -11.48 7.44
C PHE A 57 -15.30 -11.49 8.94
N ASN A 58 -14.61 -12.50 9.44
CA ASN A 58 -14.34 -12.61 10.87
C ASN A 58 -13.39 -11.50 11.33
N HIS A 59 -13.93 -10.56 12.09
CA HIS A 59 -13.26 -9.31 12.47
C HIS A 59 -11.98 -9.57 13.27
N TYR A 60 -12.04 -10.43 14.28
CA TYR A 60 -10.89 -10.74 15.12
C TYR A 60 -9.79 -11.48 14.36
N LYS A 61 -10.15 -12.58 13.68
CA LYS A 61 -9.17 -13.39 12.94
C LYS A 61 -8.45 -12.58 11.88
N TYR A 62 -9.19 -11.65 11.28
CA TYR A 62 -8.63 -10.69 10.37
C TYR A 62 -7.57 -9.80 11.05
N MET A 63 -7.99 -9.10 12.10
CA MET A 63 -7.13 -8.13 12.79
C MET A 63 -5.89 -8.80 13.39
N ASN A 64 -6.00 -10.06 13.81
CA ASN A 64 -4.84 -10.82 14.27
C ASN A 64 -3.91 -11.25 13.12
N ALA A 65 -4.46 -11.66 11.98
CA ALA A 65 -3.64 -12.12 10.85
C ALA A 65 -2.89 -11.00 10.13
N PHE A 66 -3.51 -9.84 10.03
CA PHE A 66 -3.02 -8.75 9.19
C PHE A 66 -3.09 -7.37 9.84
N GLY A 67 -3.82 -7.22 10.95
CA GLY A 67 -4.06 -5.94 11.61
C GLY A 67 -2.99 -5.49 12.61
N THR A 68 -2.20 -6.42 13.19
CA THR A 68 -1.16 -6.09 14.20
C THR A 68 0.25 -5.99 13.63
N ALA A 69 0.50 -6.53 12.42
CA ALA A 69 1.86 -6.70 11.90
C ALA A 69 2.46 -5.43 11.23
N ASN A 70 1.69 -4.37 10.98
CA ASN A 70 2.18 -3.26 10.12
C ASN A 70 1.74 -1.84 10.50
N GLN A 71 1.02 -1.66 11.61
CA GLN A 71 0.49 -0.34 11.96
C GLN A 71 1.14 0.16 13.25
N GLY A 72 2.13 1.04 13.10
CA GLY A 72 2.59 1.90 14.18
C GLY A 72 1.44 2.77 14.68
N SER A 73 1.59 3.33 15.88
CA SER A 73 0.57 4.23 16.44
C SER A 73 0.36 5.41 15.49
N ILE A 74 -0.90 5.81 15.25
CA ILE A 74 -1.14 7.03 14.46
C ILE A 74 -0.63 8.28 15.18
N ALA A 75 -0.32 8.18 16.48
CA ALA A 75 0.37 9.23 17.22
C ALA A 75 1.73 9.56 16.60
N GLU A 76 2.41 8.59 15.96
CA GLU A 76 3.71 8.81 15.31
C GLU A 76 3.60 9.83 14.17
N LEU A 77 2.46 9.89 13.47
CA LEU A 77 2.18 10.90 12.45
C LEU A 77 2.13 12.33 13.03
N PHE A 78 2.02 12.47 14.35
CA PHE A 78 1.87 13.73 15.07
C PHE A 78 2.89 13.88 16.20
N ALA A 79 3.96 13.08 16.22
CA ALA A 79 4.94 13.06 17.32
C ALA A 79 5.59 14.42 17.61
N ASP A 80 5.64 15.30 16.60
CA ASP A 80 6.23 16.64 16.69
C ASP A 80 5.21 17.75 17.05
N GLU A 81 3.92 17.44 17.22
CA GLU A 81 2.86 18.41 17.49
C GLU A 81 2.15 18.16 18.82
N PRO A 82 1.88 19.20 19.64
CA PRO A 82 1.04 19.04 20.81
C PRO A 82 -0.40 18.79 20.39
N LEU A 83 -0.90 17.57 20.64
CA LEU A 83 -2.30 17.22 20.38
C LEU A 83 -3.23 17.92 21.36
N SER A 84 -4.33 18.47 20.86
CA SER A 84 -5.45 18.90 21.70
C SER A 84 -6.14 17.68 22.34
N PRO A 85 -6.92 17.83 23.42
CA PRO A 85 -7.65 16.72 24.04
C PRO A 85 -8.49 15.91 23.03
N GLN A 86 -9.18 16.58 22.11
CA GLN A 86 -10.00 15.95 21.07
C GLN A 86 -9.17 15.20 20.03
N GLN A 87 -7.98 15.72 19.70
CA GLN A 87 -7.07 15.04 18.78
C GLN A 87 -6.44 13.81 19.45
N GLN A 88 -6.05 13.92 20.72
CA GLN A 88 -5.59 12.80 21.53
C GLN A 88 -6.66 11.73 21.69
N PHE A 89 -7.93 12.13 21.88
CA PHE A 89 -9.06 11.21 21.89
C PHE A 89 -9.14 10.38 20.61
N ALA A 90 -9.03 11.02 19.45
CA ALA A 90 -9.14 10.32 18.18
C ALA A 90 -7.95 9.38 17.92
N VAL A 91 -6.75 9.77 18.37
CA VAL A 91 -5.57 8.90 18.40
C VAL A 91 -5.80 7.69 19.29
N ASN A 92 -6.23 7.89 20.54
CA ASN A 92 -6.49 6.80 21.48
C ASN A 92 -7.62 5.87 21.00
N LEU A 93 -8.65 6.43 20.36
CA LEU A 93 -9.76 5.64 19.81
C LEU A 93 -9.28 4.66 18.73
N PHE A 94 -8.29 5.08 17.94
CA PHE A 94 -7.70 4.22 16.91
C PHE A 94 -6.72 3.22 17.51
N ASP A 95 -5.78 3.68 18.33
CA ASP A 95 -4.77 2.81 18.96
C ASP A 95 -5.44 1.75 19.85
N GLY A 96 -6.46 2.15 20.62
CA GLY A 96 -7.25 1.23 21.44
C GLY A 96 -8.04 0.21 20.60
N TYR A 97 -8.48 0.57 19.39
CA TYR A 97 -9.07 -0.40 18.46
C TYR A 97 -8.04 -1.45 18.02
N LEU A 98 -6.83 -1.03 17.63
CA LEU A 98 -5.75 -1.95 17.28
C LEU A 98 -5.37 -2.86 18.46
N GLU A 99 -5.22 -2.30 19.67
CA GLU A 99 -4.93 -3.06 20.89
C GLU A 99 -6.05 -4.04 21.26
N SER A 100 -7.31 -3.67 21.02
CA SER A 100 -8.46 -4.52 21.30
C SER A 100 -8.48 -5.80 20.46
N ALA A 101 -7.75 -5.85 19.35
CA ALA A 101 -7.57 -7.04 18.53
C ALA A 101 -6.74 -8.16 19.20
N ALA A 102 -6.35 -8.02 20.47
CA ALA A 102 -5.69 -9.08 21.24
C ALA A 102 -6.57 -10.32 21.45
N SER A 103 -7.90 -10.15 21.55
CA SER A 103 -8.87 -11.26 21.66
C SER A 103 -10.22 -10.91 21.01
N PRO A 104 -11.04 -11.89 20.61
CA PRO A 104 -12.40 -11.63 20.13
C PRO A 104 -13.23 -10.86 21.16
N GLU A 105 -13.07 -11.19 22.44
CA GLU A 105 -13.84 -10.59 23.54
C GLU A 105 -13.48 -9.13 23.75
N THR A 106 -12.20 -8.77 23.68
CA THR A 106 -11.74 -7.38 23.81
C THR A 106 -12.15 -6.54 22.62
N LEU A 107 -12.05 -7.07 21.40
CA LEU A 107 -12.48 -6.37 20.18
C LEU A 107 -13.98 -6.10 20.17
N LYS A 108 -14.77 -7.10 20.55
CA LYS A 108 -16.23 -6.96 20.73
C LYS A 108 -16.56 -5.97 21.84
N ALA A 109 -15.84 -5.99 22.96
CA ALA A 109 -16.06 -5.04 24.05
C ALA A 109 -15.67 -3.60 23.68
N TYR A 110 -14.77 -3.41 22.71
CA TYR A 110 -14.30 -2.10 22.29
C TYR A 110 -15.27 -1.40 21.33
N LEU A 111 -15.61 -2.03 20.20
CA LEU A 111 -16.51 -1.42 19.20
C LEU A 111 -17.96 -1.89 19.29
N GLY A 112 -18.26 -2.97 20.01
CA GLY A 112 -19.58 -3.59 19.99
C GLY A 112 -19.88 -4.35 18.70
N THR A 113 -18.89 -4.64 17.86
CA THR A 113 -19.06 -5.36 16.59
C THR A 113 -19.42 -6.84 16.81
N GLY A 114 -20.07 -7.44 15.82
CA GLY A 114 -20.26 -8.89 15.75
C GLY A 114 -18.97 -9.64 15.42
N GLU A 115 -19.03 -10.98 15.43
CA GLU A 115 -17.89 -11.80 15.01
C GLU A 115 -17.53 -11.57 13.54
N ASN A 116 -18.54 -11.43 12.69
CA ASN A 116 -18.37 -11.09 11.28
C ASN A 116 -18.85 -9.66 11.04
N ILE A 117 -18.06 -8.89 10.29
CA ILE A 117 -18.39 -7.52 9.89
C ILE A 117 -18.32 -7.36 8.38
N ASN A 118 -18.99 -6.33 7.87
CA ASN A 118 -18.99 -5.96 6.46
C ASN A 118 -18.93 -4.43 6.31
N PRO A 119 -17.79 -3.81 6.66
CA PRO A 119 -17.64 -2.38 6.62
C PRO A 119 -17.65 -1.81 5.20
N VAL A 120 -18.16 -0.59 5.05
CA VAL A 120 -18.06 0.19 3.81
C VAL A 120 -17.37 1.51 4.13
N LEU A 121 -16.26 1.79 3.45
CA LEU A 121 -15.62 3.11 3.46
C LEU A 121 -15.88 3.78 2.12
N TYR A 122 -16.34 5.02 2.14
CA TYR A 122 -16.58 5.77 0.92
C TYR A 122 -16.46 7.27 1.15
N THR A 123 -16.54 8.07 0.09
CA THR A 123 -16.65 9.52 0.21
C THR A 123 -17.96 10.07 -0.32
N ILE A 124 -18.47 11.13 0.31
CA ILE A 124 -19.54 11.98 -0.22
C ILE A 124 -18.90 13.32 -0.60
N GLY A 125 -18.51 13.44 -1.87
CA GLY A 125 -17.55 14.46 -2.29
C GLY A 125 -16.20 14.21 -1.61
N MET A 126 -15.70 15.19 -0.85
CA MET A 126 -14.44 15.08 -0.09
C MET A 126 -14.59 14.49 1.31
N VAL A 127 -15.82 14.34 1.81
CA VAL A 127 -16.06 13.90 3.21
C VAL A 127 -16.06 12.38 3.28
N PRO A 128 -15.15 11.75 4.05
CA PRO A 128 -15.14 10.30 4.21
C PRO A 128 -16.25 9.84 5.14
N VAL A 129 -16.78 8.65 4.87
CA VAL A 129 -17.81 7.98 5.66
C VAL A 129 -17.39 6.52 5.80
N TYR A 130 -17.25 6.07 7.05
CA TYR A 130 -17.08 4.68 7.40
C TYR A 130 -18.35 4.16 8.07
N LYS A 131 -18.86 3.03 7.58
CA LYS A 131 -20.02 2.36 8.17
C LYS A 131 -19.72 0.91 8.48
N VAL A 132 -20.20 0.45 9.64
CA VAL A 132 -20.13 -0.95 10.03
C VAL A 132 -21.30 -1.31 10.94
N ASP A 133 -21.84 -2.51 10.77
CA ASP A 133 -22.86 -3.05 11.67
C ASP A 133 -22.26 -3.37 13.05
N ILE A 134 -22.99 -3.02 14.11
CA ILE A 134 -22.63 -3.31 15.50
C ILE A 134 -23.75 -4.07 16.23
N GLU A 135 -23.40 -5.03 17.07
CA GLU A 135 -24.34 -5.82 17.86
C GLU A 135 -24.62 -5.19 19.24
N ASP A 136 -23.63 -4.50 19.82
CA ASP A 136 -23.72 -3.89 21.14
C ASP A 136 -23.32 -2.40 21.10
N PRO A 137 -24.26 -1.49 20.75
CA PRO A 137 -24.02 -0.06 20.82
C PRO A 137 -23.59 0.45 22.20
N ALA A 138 -24.01 -0.22 23.29
CA ALA A 138 -23.63 0.21 24.64
C ALA A 138 -22.13 -0.02 24.91
N ALA A 139 -21.53 -1.05 24.32
CA ALA A 139 -20.08 -1.27 24.36
C ALA A 139 -19.32 -0.11 23.71
N LEU A 140 -19.72 0.29 22.49
CA LEU A 140 -19.14 1.45 21.80
C LEU A 140 -19.23 2.72 22.64
N TRP A 141 -20.42 3.06 23.15
CA TRP A 141 -20.60 4.28 23.94
C TRP A 141 -19.76 4.27 25.23
N LYS A 142 -19.60 3.11 25.86
CA LYS A 142 -18.73 2.95 27.02
C LYS A 142 -17.27 3.19 26.67
N THR A 143 -16.80 2.70 25.52
CA THR A 143 -15.44 2.97 25.02
C THR A 143 -15.23 4.46 24.78
N LEU A 144 -16.17 5.13 24.11
CA LEU A 144 -16.07 6.58 23.86
C LEU A 144 -16.06 7.37 25.18
N ASP A 145 -16.89 7.01 26.15
CA ASP A 145 -16.89 7.62 27.49
C ASP A 145 -15.56 7.40 28.24
N HIS A 146 -14.94 6.23 28.05
CA HIS A 146 -13.64 5.93 28.63
C HIS A 146 -12.53 6.79 28.00
N GLU A 147 -12.48 6.85 26.68
CA GLU A 147 -11.46 7.64 25.97
C GLU A 147 -11.62 9.14 26.20
N GLU A 148 -12.85 9.64 26.36
CA GLU A 148 -13.10 11.04 26.78
C GLU A 148 -12.51 11.33 28.17
N GLN A 149 -12.65 10.41 29.12
CA GLN A 149 -12.07 10.55 30.46
C GLN A 149 -10.54 10.53 30.44
N MET A 150 -9.94 9.70 29.59
CA MET A 150 -8.49 9.54 29.48
C MET A 150 -7.82 10.72 28.76
N SER A 151 -8.42 11.19 27.68
CA SER A 151 -7.91 12.31 26.88
C SER A 151 -8.28 13.69 27.44
N GLY A 152 -9.34 13.77 28.23
CA GLY A 152 -9.97 15.04 28.63
C GLY A 152 -10.83 15.67 27.53
N ALA A 153 -11.04 14.98 26.42
CA ALA A 153 -11.94 15.41 25.36
C ALA A 153 -13.38 15.53 25.86
N LYS A 154 -14.15 16.40 25.20
CA LYS A 154 -15.59 16.54 25.43
C LYS A 154 -16.31 16.53 24.10
N HIS A 155 -17.26 15.63 23.96
CA HIS A 155 -18.18 15.67 22.83
C HIS A 155 -19.23 16.76 23.00
N GLU A 156 -19.71 17.27 21.87
CA GLU A 156 -21.00 17.93 21.76
C GLU A 156 -22.04 16.87 21.36
N LEU A 157 -23.14 16.77 22.11
CA LEU A 157 -24.27 15.94 21.73
C LEU A 157 -25.18 16.76 20.79
N VAL A 158 -25.20 16.39 19.52
CA VAL A 158 -25.93 17.11 18.47
C VAL A 158 -27.13 16.29 18.03
N LYS A 159 -28.26 16.97 17.79
CA LYS A 159 -29.48 16.37 17.27
C LYS A 159 -29.78 16.90 15.87
N LEU A 160 -29.86 15.98 14.90
CA LEU A 160 -30.17 16.29 13.51
C LEU A 160 -31.37 15.43 13.06
N GLY A 161 -32.55 16.05 13.02
CA GLY A 161 -33.79 15.31 12.80
C GLY A 161 -34.06 14.34 13.96
N GLU A 162 -34.17 13.06 13.64
CA GLU A 162 -34.40 11.99 14.62
C GLU A 162 -33.09 11.35 15.12
N VAL A 163 -31.94 11.67 14.50
CA VAL A 163 -30.64 11.11 14.85
C VAL A 163 -29.92 12.01 15.86
N GLU A 164 -29.39 11.41 16.91
CA GLU A 164 -28.49 12.04 17.87
C GLU A 164 -27.08 11.47 17.66
N TYR A 165 -26.07 12.33 17.64
CA TYR A 165 -24.68 11.94 17.42
C TYR A 165 -23.72 12.73 18.30
N ARG A 166 -22.55 12.14 18.56
CA ARG A 166 -21.44 12.83 19.24
C ARG A 166 -20.55 13.51 18.21
N ARG A 167 -20.27 14.79 18.43
CA ARG A 167 -19.33 15.58 17.62
C ARG A 167 -18.12 15.94 18.48
N TYR A 168 -16.92 15.63 18.01
CA TYR A 168 -15.67 16.02 18.65
C TYR A 168 -14.99 17.07 17.78
N GLU A 169 -14.84 18.29 18.27
CA GLU A 169 -14.18 19.38 17.55
C GLU A 169 -12.68 19.08 17.41
N MET A 170 -12.21 18.85 16.18
CA MET A 170 -10.83 18.47 15.87
C MET A 170 -9.92 19.68 15.60
N THR A 171 -10.48 20.90 15.61
CA THR A 171 -9.74 22.14 15.37
C THR A 171 -9.85 23.09 16.55
N ASP A 172 -8.76 23.83 16.83
CA ASP A 172 -8.80 24.90 17.84
C ASP A 172 -9.51 26.18 17.36
N SER A 173 -10.51 26.05 16.47
CA SER A 173 -11.22 27.21 15.95
C SER A 173 -12.03 27.90 17.05
N ILE A 174 -11.94 29.24 17.10
CA ILE A 174 -12.73 30.07 17.99
C ILE A 174 -14.16 30.22 17.47
N ASP A 175 -14.34 30.18 16.14
CA ASP A 175 -15.66 30.17 15.51
C ASP A 175 -16.07 28.73 15.18
N PRO A 176 -17.17 28.20 15.74
CA PRO A 176 -17.68 26.88 15.41
C PRO A 176 -17.99 26.69 13.92
N GLN A 177 -18.22 27.77 13.15
CA GLN A 177 -18.42 27.68 11.70
C GLN A 177 -17.14 27.31 10.94
N ASP A 178 -15.97 27.62 11.51
CA ASP A 178 -14.66 27.31 10.93
C ASP A 178 -14.08 25.99 11.47
N GLY A 179 -14.85 25.28 12.31
CA GLY A 179 -14.45 24.02 12.92
C GLY A 179 -14.53 22.82 11.98
N VAL A 180 -13.86 21.72 12.35
CA VAL A 180 -14.00 20.41 11.72
C VAL A 180 -14.25 19.40 12.83
N GLY A 181 -15.35 18.66 12.75
CA GLY A 181 -15.77 17.74 13.80
C GLY A 181 -15.68 16.27 13.38
N LEU A 182 -15.08 15.41 14.19
CA LEU A 182 -15.29 13.96 14.08
C LEU A 182 -16.70 13.64 14.57
N VAL A 183 -17.48 12.97 13.73
CA VAL A 183 -18.86 12.55 14.03
C VAL A 183 -18.90 11.06 14.31
N VAL A 184 -19.49 10.70 15.44
CA VAL A 184 -19.78 9.32 15.82
C VAL A 184 -21.28 9.17 16.07
N ALA A 185 -21.92 8.34 15.25
CA ALA A 185 -23.36 8.09 15.34
C ALA A 185 -23.66 6.59 15.26
N VAL A 186 -24.75 6.18 15.89
CA VAL A 186 -25.33 4.84 15.74
C VAL A 186 -26.79 4.99 15.32
N VAL A 187 -27.13 4.49 14.13
CA VAL A 187 -28.50 4.50 13.59
C VAL A 187 -28.84 3.09 13.18
N ASP A 188 -29.93 2.53 13.69
CA ASP A 188 -30.36 1.15 13.40
C ASP A 188 -29.23 0.11 13.51
N ASN A 189 -28.45 0.20 14.59
CA ASN A 189 -27.28 -0.65 14.86
C ASN A 189 -26.14 -0.53 13.83
N VAL A 190 -26.10 0.55 13.04
CA VAL A 190 -24.98 0.88 12.16
C VAL A 190 -24.16 2.00 12.79
N LEU A 191 -22.91 1.71 13.13
CA LEU A 191 -21.92 2.73 13.46
C LEU A 191 -21.58 3.52 12.20
N THR A 192 -21.71 4.84 12.25
CA THR A 192 -21.20 5.76 11.24
C THR A 192 -20.12 6.66 11.84
N LEU A 193 -18.93 6.62 11.25
CA LEU A 193 -17.86 7.57 11.50
C LEU A 193 -17.72 8.48 10.28
N THR A 194 -17.76 9.79 10.47
CA THR A 194 -17.62 10.77 9.39
C THR A 194 -17.09 12.09 9.92
N ILE A 195 -17.02 13.11 9.05
CA ILE A 195 -16.54 14.44 9.40
C ILE A 195 -17.63 15.47 9.12
N ASP A 196 -17.87 16.33 10.10
CA ASP A 196 -18.70 17.51 9.98
C ASP A 196 -17.84 18.73 9.64
N VAL A 197 -18.14 19.39 8.52
CA VAL A 197 -17.47 20.61 8.06
C VAL A 197 -18.52 21.72 7.88
N PRO A 198 -18.85 22.49 8.93
CA PRO A 198 -19.88 23.52 8.87
C PRO A 198 -19.68 24.56 7.76
N GLN A 199 -18.44 24.89 7.38
CA GLN A 199 -18.13 25.79 6.26
C GLN A 199 -18.74 25.35 4.92
N LEU A 200 -19.02 24.05 4.74
CA LEU A 200 -19.69 23.55 3.53
C LEU A 200 -21.17 23.95 3.47
N GLY A 201 -21.76 24.46 4.55
CA GLY A 201 -23.14 24.92 4.62
C GLY A 201 -24.12 23.88 4.08
N VAL A 202 -24.86 24.23 3.02
CA VAL A 202 -25.82 23.32 2.37
C VAL A 202 -25.18 22.13 1.66
N GLN A 203 -23.88 22.19 1.36
CA GLN A 203 -23.10 21.10 0.76
C GLN A 203 -22.48 20.16 1.80
N ASN A 204 -22.68 20.43 3.09
CA ASN A 204 -22.25 19.53 4.15
C ASN A 204 -23.10 18.23 4.08
N PRO A 205 -22.47 17.07 3.82
CA PRO A 205 -23.19 15.85 3.50
C PRO A 205 -23.65 15.06 4.74
N ILE A 206 -23.58 15.63 5.95
CA ILE A 206 -23.84 14.91 7.21
C ILE A 206 -25.19 14.17 7.24
N LYS A 207 -26.26 14.73 6.64
CA LYS A 207 -27.55 14.02 6.55
C LYS A 207 -27.45 12.74 5.73
N MET A 208 -26.76 12.80 4.59
CA MET A 208 -26.54 11.66 3.71
C MET A 208 -25.59 10.65 4.36
N ALA A 209 -24.51 11.12 5.00
CA ALA A 209 -23.61 10.26 5.76
C ALA A 209 -24.34 9.49 6.87
N LEU A 210 -25.25 10.14 7.60
CA LEU A 210 -26.06 9.52 8.65
C LEU A 210 -27.27 8.70 8.15
N GLY A 211 -27.47 8.59 6.83
CA GLY A 211 -28.59 7.83 6.25
C GLY A 211 -29.97 8.51 6.37
N LEU A 212 -30.01 9.79 6.76
CA LEU A 212 -31.24 10.60 6.82
C LEU A 212 -31.72 11.05 5.44
N GLU A 213 -30.81 11.05 4.46
CA GLU A 213 -31.08 11.42 3.07
C GLU A 213 -30.43 10.41 2.14
N ALA A 214 -31.20 9.86 1.20
CA ALA A 214 -30.68 8.92 0.21
C ALA A 214 -29.95 9.66 -0.91
N PRO A 215 -28.88 9.09 -1.49
CA PRO A 215 -28.26 9.65 -2.69
C PRO A 215 -29.25 9.60 -3.86
N SER A 216 -29.15 10.57 -4.77
CA SER A 216 -30.00 10.62 -5.98
C SER A 216 -29.72 9.44 -6.91
N GLN A 217 -28.48 8.97 -6.94
CA GLN A 217 -28.04 7.74 -7.59
C GLN A 217 -27.10 7.01 -6.63
N ASN A 218 -27.41 5.77 -6.30
CA ASN A 218 -26.56 4.95 -5.45
C ASN A 218 -25.66 4.04 -6.30
N ILE A 219 -24.55 3.59 -5.70
CA ILE A 219 -23.59 2.74 -6.39
C ILE A 219 -24.11 1.33 -6.64
N ALA A 220 -24.97 0.80 -5.77
CA ALA A 220 -25.52 -0.55 -5.89
C ALA A 220 -26.35 -0.72 -7.18
N ASP A 221 -27.04 0.33 -7.63
CA ASP A 221 -27.86 0.33 -8.85
C ASP A 221 -27.11 0.84 -10.09
N SER A 222 -25.82 1.19 -9.96
CA SER A 222 -25.06 1.84 -11.04
C SER A 222 -24.47 0.88 -12.08
N GLY A 223 -24.40 -0.42 -11.77
CA GLY A 223 -23.67 -1.41 -12.57
C GLY A 223 -22.14 -1.38 -12.40
N ARG A 224 -21.61 -0.44 -11.61
CA ARG A 224 -20.16 -0.25 -11.41
C ARG A 224 -19.54 -1.41 -10.64
N LEU A 225 -20.22 -1.90 -9.61
CA LEU A 225 -19.71 -2.97 -8.75
C LEU A 225 -19.59 -4.28 -9.52
N GLU A 226 -20.61 -4.60 -10.31
CA GLU A 226 -20.64 -5.77 -11.20
C GLU A 226 -19.55 -5.68 -12.27
N ALA A 227 -19.33 -4.48 -12.84
CA ALA A 227 -18.28 -4.28 -13.83
C ALA A 227 -16.87 -4.49 -13.23
N LEU A 228 -16.62 -4.04 -11.99
CA LEU A 228 -15.36 -4.27 -11.29
C LEU A 228 -15.15 -5.77 -11.00
N GLN A 229 -16.17 -6.46 -10.49
CA GLN A 229 -16.12 -7.90 -10.23
C GLN A 229 -15.86 -8.71 -11.51
N ALA A 230 -16.57 -8.39 -12.59
CA ALA A 230 -16.38 -9.05 -13.89
C ALA A 230 -14.99 -8.81 -14.48
N LYS A 231 -14.42 -7.61 -14.26
CA LYS A 231 -13.11 -7.23 -14.79
C LYS A 231 -11.95 -7.89 -14.03
N TYR A 232 -12.03 -7.92 -12.70
CA TYR A 232 -10.91 -8.33 -11.85
C TYR A 232 -11.04 -9.72 -11.24
N GLY A 233 -12.20 -10.36 -11.36
CA GLY A 233 -12.41 -11.77 -11.03
C GLY A 233 -13.52 -11.96 -9.99
N GLU A 234 -14.46 -12.85 -10.32
CA GLU A 234 -15.64 -13.16 -9.49
C GLU A 234 -15.30 -13.90 -8.18
N ASN A 235 -14.08 -14.46 -8.07
CA ASN A 235 -13.62 -15.11 -6.84
C ASN A 235 -13.09 -14.12 -5.80
N ASN A 236 -12.75 -12.89 -6.23
CA ASN A 236 -12.37 -11.85 -5.28
C ASN A 236 -13.60 -11.43 -4.49
N ASN A 237 -13.37 -11.15 -3.22
CA ASN A 237 -14.44 -10.88 -2.27
C ASN A 237 -14.26 -9.54 -1.52
N SER A 238 -13.14 -8.84 -1.77
CA SER A 238 -12.89 -7.47 -1.36
C SER A 238 -12.54 -6.61 -2.58
N PHE A 239 -13.10 -5.40 -2.63
CA PHE A 239 -12.90 -4.46 -3.72
C PHE A 239 -12.80 -3.04 -3.21
N GLY A 240 -12.01 -2.21 -3.88
CA GLY A 240 -11.97 -0.78 -3.69
C GLY A 240 -11.57 -0.04 -4.96
N TYR A 241 -11.96 1.21 -5.07
CA TYR A 241 -11.50 2.09 -6.14
C TYR A 241 -11.33 3.53 -5.66
N PHE A 242 -10.48 4.26 -6.37
CA PHE A 242 -10.33 5.71 -6.32
C PHE A 242 -10.47 6.28 -7.74
N ASP A 243 -11.53 7.05 -8.00
CA ASP A 243 -11.91 7.51 -9.34
C ASP A 243 -11.29 8.88 -9.67
N HIS A 244 -10.23 8.86 -10.46
CA HIS A 244 -9.52 10.08 -10.88
C HIS A 244 -10.40 10.97 -11.75
N ARG A 245 -11.36 10.41 -12.50
CA ARG A 245 -12.28 11.20 -13.35
C ARG A 245 -13.25 11.99 -12.49
N GLU A 246 -13.78 11.41 -11.41
CA GLU A 246 -14.64 12.16 -10.48
C GLU A 246 -13.85 13.22 -9.71
N VAL A 247 -12.58 12.95 -9.36
CA VAL A 247 -11.69 13.96 -8.76
C VAL A 247 -11.48 15.14 -9.72
N ILE A 248 -11.06 14.86 -10.96
CA ILE A 248 -10.82 15.90 -11.97
C ILE A 248 -12.11 16.65 -12.32
N LYS A 249 -13.25 15.97 -12.42
CA LYS A 249 -14.56 16.61 -12.59
C LYS A 249 -14.86 17.55 -11.42
N GLY A 250 -14.56 17.15 -10.19
CA GLY A 250 -14.71 17.98 -9.00
C GLY A 250 -13.84 19.24 -9.01
N LEU A 251 -12.58 19.11 -9.39
CA LEU A 251 -11.62 20.23 -9.40
C LEU A 251 -11.86 21.21 -10.55
N THR A 252 -12.32 20.72 -11.70
CA THR A 252 -12.40 21.52 -12.95
C THR A 252 -13.79 22.04 -13.27
N THR A 253 -14.80 21.69 -12.48
CA THR A 253 -16.18 22.20 -12.64
C THR A 253 -16.66 22.90 -11.35
N LYS A 254 -17.85 23.51 -11.41
CA LYS A 254 -18.49 24.14 -10.23
C LYS A 254 -19.55 23.25 -9.59
N ASP A 255 -20.18 22.39 -10.38
CA ASP A 255 -21.35 21.60 -9.97
C ASP A 255 -21.44 20.20 -10.60
N GLY A 256 -20.36 19.73 -11.26
CA GLY A 256 -20.35 18.46 -11.99
C GLY A 256 -20.54 17.21 -11.13
N ASN A 257 -20.21 17.27 -9.84
CA ASN A 257 -20.48 16.25 -8.82
C ASN A 257 -20.53 16.89 -7.42
N MET A 258 -20.75 16.09 -6.37
CA MET A 258 -20.77 16.62 -4.99
C MET A 258 -19.44 17.31 -4.62
N PHE A 259 -18.31 16.73 -5.01
CA PHE A 259 -17.00 17.29 -4.73
C PHE A 259 -16.83 18.69 -5.34
N ALA A 260 -17.28 18.89 -6.58
CA ALA A 260 -17.26 20.20 -7.24
C ALA A 260 -18.00 21.29 -6.44
N ARG A 261 -19.20 20.96 -5.95
CA ARG A 261 -20.03 21.89 -5.18
C ARG A 261 -19.40 22.24 -3.83
N GLN A 262 -18.79 21.26 -3.17
CA GLN A 262 -18.07 21.46 -1.92
C GLN A 262 -16.84 22.35 -2.14
N ILE A 263 -16.02 22.07 -3.16
CA ILE A 263 -14.86 22.91 -3.51
C ILE A 263 -15.30 24.33 -3.91
N SER A 264 -16.38 24.50 -4.69
CA SER A 264 -16.92 25.83 -5.00
C SER A 264 -17.41 26.58 -3.77
N THR A 265 -17.89 25.88 -2.74
CA THR A 265 -18.31 26.51 -1.48
C THR A 265 -17.10 27.01 -0.70
N LEU A 266 -16.06 26.19 -0.57
CA LEU A 266 -14.82 26.58 0.12
C LEU A 266 -14.09 27.70 -0.62
N ASP A 267 -13.97 27.61 -1.95
CA ASP A 267 -13.35 28.62 -2.81
C ASP A 267 -14.10 29.97 -2.80
N ALA A 268 -15.41 29.97 -2.49
CA ALA A 268 -16.16 31.21 -2.28
C ALA A 268 -15.85 31.89 -0.93
N ILE A 269 -15.35 31.13 0.05
CA ILE A 269 -14.95 31.60 1.39
C ILE A 269 -13.49 32.06 1.36
N ASP A 270 -12.60 31.21 0.84
CA ASP A 270 -11.17 31.46 0.70
C ASP A 270 -10.75 31.13 -0.75
N PRO A 271 -10.75 32.13 -1.65
CA PRO A 271 -10.48 31.92 -3.06
C PRO A 271 -9.07 31.41 -3.33
N GLU A 272 -8.98 30.27 -4.02
CA GLU A 272 -7.71 29.63 -4.37
C GLU A 272 -7.44 29.83 -5.88
N PRO A 273 -6.41 30.63 -6.26
CA PRO A 273 -6.14 30.96 -7.67
C PRO A 273 -5.98 29.73 -8.57
N THR A 274 -5.40 28.64 -8.03
CA THR A 274 -5.21 27.38 -8.74
C THR A 274 -6.53 26.69 -9.06
N ILE A 275 -7.55 26.80 -8.21
CA ILE A 275 -8.89 26.24 -8.49
C ILE A 275 -9.53 26.98 -9.65
N GLU A 276 -9.46 28.31 -9.67
CA GLU A 276 -9.98 29.12 -10.78
C GLU A 276 -9.25 28.81 -12.09
N GLU A 277 -7.93 28.61 -12.04
CA GLU A 277 -7.12 28.20 -13.19
C GLU A 277 -7.53 26.81 -13.73
N MET A 278 -7.68 25.82 -12.85
CA MET A 278 -8.15 24.47 -13.21
C MET A 278 -9.53 24.47 -13.85
N ARG A 279 -10.40 25.41 -13.47
CA ARG A 279 -11.75 25.59 -14.04
C ARG A 279 -11.78 26.33 -15.36
N SER A 280 -10.64 26.83 -15.85
CA SER A 280 -10.58 27.39 -17.19
C SER A 280 -10.98 26.33 -18.24
N PRO A 281 -11.64 26.73 -19.36
CA PRO A 281 -12.10 25.75 -20.36
C PRO A 281 -10.97 24.86 -20.93
N ALA A 282 -9.76 25.42 -21.06
CA ALA A 282 -8.59 24.68 -21.49
C ALA A 282 -8.17 23.63 -20.45
N CYS A 283 -8.01 24.02 -19.19
CA CYS A 283 -7.65 23.08 -18.12
C CYS A 283 -8.71 22.02 -17.89
N HIS A 284 -10.00 22.37 -17.88
CA HIS A 284 -11.08 21.38 -17.77
C HIS A 284 -10.98 20.31 -18.86
N THR A 285 -10.83 20.74 -20.12
CA THR A 285 -10.75 19.80 -21.25
C THR A 285 -9.51 18.92 -21.17
N GLU A 286 -8.34 19.51 -20.95
CA GLU A 286 -7.08 18.79 -21.01
C GLU A 286 -6.84 17.89 -19.78
N LEU A 287 -7.21 18.35 -18.57
CA LEU A 287 -7.17 17.50 -17.37
C LEU A 287 -8.16 16.35 -17.46
N THR A 288 -9.35 16.56 -18.03
CA THR A 288 -10.31 15.47 -18.27
C THR A 288 -9.72 14.43 -19.23
N GLN A 289 -9.03 14.84 -20.29
CA GLN A 289 -8.33 13.89 -21.18
C GLN A 289 -7.23 13.11 -20.46
N VAL A 290 -6.49 13.74 -19.56
CA VAL A 290 -5.50 13.05 -18.70
C VAL A 290 -6.20 12.02 -17.80
N ALA A 291 -7.33 12.39 -17.17
CA ALA A 291 -8.11 11.46 -16.35
C ALA A 291 -8.66 10.29 -17.16
N GLU A 292 -9.11 10.49 -18.40
CA GLU A 292 -9.57 9.38 -19.26
C GLU A 292 -8.43 8.42 -19.63
N ASN A 293 -7.18 8.90 -19.67
CA ASN A 293 -6.00 8.06 -19.85
C ASN A 293 -5.58 7.32 -18.57
N TRP A 294 -5.98 7.80 -17.40
CA TRP A 294 -5.66 7.24 -16.08
C TRP A 294 -6.91 7.25 -15.19
N PRO A 295 -7.94 6.44 -15.52
CA PRO A 295 -9.31 6.67 -15.06
C PRO A 295 -9.50 6.46 -13.56
N GLN A 296 -8.80 5.51 -12.97
CA GLN A 296 -8.97 5.13 -11.57
C GLN A 296 -7.82 4.25 -11.09
N SER A 297 -7.68 4.17 -9.78
CA SER A 297 -6.92 3.10 -9.13
C SER A 297 -7.89 2.10 -8.51
N VAL A 298 -7.64 0.80 -8.66
CA VAL A 298 -8.53 -0.27 -8.21
C VAL A 298 -7.76 -1.26 -7.34
N ALA A 299 -8.27 -1.55 -6.15
CA ALA A 299 -7.80 -2.64 -5.30
C ALA A 299 -8.81 -3.79 -5.33
N PHE A 300 -8.34 -5.02 -5.38
CA PHE A 300 -9.18 -6.20 -5.25
C PHE A 300 -8.40 -7.34 -4.60
N ALA A 301 -9.08 -8.15 -3.80
CA ALA A 301 -8.46 -9.30 -3.16
C ALA A 301 -9.46 -10.43 -2.94
N GLU A 302 -8.91 -11.63 -2.91
CA GLU A 302 -9.51 -12.81 -2.34
C GLU A 302 -8.88 -13.03 -0.96
N TYR A 303 -9.68 -12.91 0.12
CA TYR A 303 -9.27 -13.44 1.42
C TYR A 303 -10.06 -14.70 1.77
N LYS A 304 -9.29 -15.68 2.26
CA LYS A 304 -9.74 -17.01 2.66
C LYS A 304 -9.14 -17.40 4.01
N MET A 305 -9.91 -18.20 4.73
CA MET A 305 -9.51 -18.83 5.98
C MET A 305 -9.32 -20.33 5.79
N LYS A 306 -8.21 -20.87 6.31
CA LYS A 306 -7.97 -22.32 6.37
C LYS A 306 -7.39 -22.71 7.71
N GLY A 307 -8.25 -23.22 8.60
CA GLY A 307 -7.86 -23.53 9.97
C GLY A 307 -7.48 -22.27 10.73
N ASP A 308 -6.26 -22.24 11.27
CA ASP A 308 -5.71 -21.12 12.01
C ASP A 308 -4.90 -20.14 11.14
N GLN A 309 -4.94 -20.28 9.80
CA GLN A 309 -4.27 -19.40 8.86
C GLN A 309 -5.27 -18.60 8.01
N ALA A 310 -4.94 -17.33 7.80
CA ALA A 310 -5.60 -16.42 6.87
C ALA A 310 -4.72 -16.22 5.64
N PHE A 311 -5.33 -16.09 4.47
CA PHE A 311 -4.65 -15.90 3.18
C PHE A 311 -5.31 -14.75 2.45
N ILE A 312 -4.57 -13.70 2.09
CA ILE A 312 -5.07 -12.61 1.27
C ILE A 312 -4.21 -12.49 0.01
N LYS A 313 -4.85 -12.69 -1.14
CA LYS A 313 -4.20 -12.60 -2.45
C LYS A 313 -4.97 -11.61 -3.30
N GLY A 314 -4.29 -10.62 -3.86
CA GLY A 314 -4.95 -9.55 -4.59
C GLY A 314 -4.01 -8.71 -5.42
N SER A 315 -4.53 -7.60 -5.91
CA SER A 315 -3.74 -6.59 -6.60
C SER A 315 -4.30 -5.21 -6.38
N PHE A 316 -3.40 -4.23 -6.35
CA PHE A 316 -3.71 -2.82 -6.56
C PHE A 316 -3.26 -2.43 -7.97
N VAL A 317 -4.17 -1.88 -8.76
CA VAL A 317 -3.93 -1.53 -10.18
C VAL A 317 -4.21 -0.06 -10.40
N VAL A 318 -3.20 0.68 -10.86
CA VAL A 318 -3.40 2.01 -11.44
C VAL A 318 -3.79 1.82 -12.90
N GLU A 319 -5.09 1.98 -13.20
CA GLU A 319 -5.60 1.75 -14.56
C GLU A 319 -5.03 2.77 -15.54
N SER A 320 -4.73 2.33 -16.75
CA SER A 320 -4.36 3.24 -17.83
C SER A 320 -4.97 2.83 -19.16
N ASN A 321 -5.46 3.82 -19.90
CA ASN A 321 -5.82 3.68 -21.31
C ASN A 321 -4.71 4.23 -22.23
N ASN A 322 -3.63 4.80 -21.68
CA ASN A 322 -2.52 5.32 -22.45
C ASN A 322 -1.63 4.16 -22.95
N LYS A 323 -1.92 3.69 -24.17
CA LYS A 323 -1.17 2.60 -24.79
C LYS A 323 0.30 2.95 -25.06
N VAL A 324 0.62 4.21 -25.32
CA VAL A 324 2.01 4.62 -25.59
C VAL A 324 2.86 4.40 -24.34
N ILE A 325 2.36 4.81 -23.18
CA ILE A 325 3.03 4.61 -21.89
C ILE A 325 3.00 3.14 -21.47
N LEU A 326 1.85 2.47 -21.57
CA LEU A 326 1.76 1.05 -21.20
C LEU A 326 2.65 0.14 -22.06
N ASP A 327 2.71 0.35 -23.37
CA ASP A 327 3.57 -0.44 -24.26
C ASP A 327 5.05 -0.17 -23.98
N ALA A 328 5.42 1.09 -23.70
CA ALA A 328 6.76 1.44 -23.28
C ALA A 328 7.14 0.74 -21.97
N LEU A 329 6.31 0.87 -20.93
CA LEU A 329 6.50 0.21 -19.64
C LEU A 329 6.56 -1.32 -19.74
N LYS A 330 5.66 -1.94 -20.52
CA LYS A 330 5.68 -3.38 -20.80
C LYS A 330 6.98 -3.83 -21.47
N SER A 331 7.56 -2.99 -22.32
CA SER A 331 8.81 -3.35 -23.00
C SER A 331 10.03 -3.29 -22.09
N ILE A 332 9.97 -2.56 -20.97
CA ILE A 332 11.02 -2.51 -19.92
C ILE A 332 11.01 -3.78 -19.07
N ARG A 333 9.88 -4.51 -19.00
CA ARG A 333 9.75 -5.73 -18.18
C ARG A 333 10.89 -6.70 -18.46
N GLY A 334 11.50 -7.19 -17.38
CA GLY A 334 12.60 -8.14 -17.43
C GLY A 334 12.25 -9.43 -16.71
N VAL A 335 13.28 -10.11 -16.20
CA VAL A 335 13.20 -11.45 -15.61
C VAL A 335 13.44 -11.38 -14.11
N LEU A 336 12.40 -11.69 -13.33
CA LEU A 336 12.46 -11.97 -11.90
C LEU A 336 12.90 -13.43 -11.72
N ALA A 337 14.22 -13.65 -11.72
CA ALA A 337 14.84 -14.97 -11.66
C ALA A 337 15.02 -15.46 -10.23
N GLU A 338 13.94 -15.96 -9.64
CA GLU A 338 13.88 -16.40 -8.24
C GLU A 338 13.48 -17.86 -8.14
N SER A 339 14.00 -18.59 -7.15
CA SER A 339 13.49 -19.93 -6.84
C SER A 339 12.15 -19.83 -6.13
N LYS A 340 11.25 -20.79 -6.36
CA LYS A 340 9.95 -20.88 -5.69
C LYS A 340 10.02 -21.63 -4.36
N SER A 341 11.18 -21.58 -3.69
CA SER A 341 11.44 -22.33 -2.48
C SER A 341 10.78 -21.66 -1.27
N ASP A 342 9.87 -22.37 -0.61
CA ASP A 342 9.26 -21.95 0.66
C ASP A 342 10.27 -21.83 1.82
N LYS A 343 11.55 -22.17 1.59
CA LYS A 343 12.62 -22.00 2.59
C LYS A 343 13.22 -20.59 2.60
N SER A 344 12.99 -19.81 1.53
CA SER A 344 13.47 -18.43 1.48
C SER A 344 12.70 -17.62 2.51
N PHE A 345 13.40 -16.95 3.42
CA PHE A 345 12.77 -16.03 4.37
C PHE A 345 12.79 -14.59 3.88
N PHE A 346 13.57 -14.31 2.83
CA PHE A 346 13.65 -13.00 2.20
C PHE A 346 14.04 -13.18 0.75
N SER A 347 13.33 -12.54 -0.16
CA SER A 347 13.78 -12.39 -1.54
C SER A 347 13.41 -11.04 -2.13
N MET A 348 14.22 -10.60 -3.08
CA MET A 348 14.01 -9.38 -3.83
C MET A 348 14.54 -9.58 -5.24
N ALA A 349 13.73 -9.30 -6.26
CA ALA A 349 14.21 -9.26 -7.64
C ALA A 349 13.78 -8.00 -8.38
N LEU A 350 14.61 -7.62 -9.34
CA LEU A 350 14.43 -6.51 -10.24
C LEU A 350 14.53 -7.05 -11.67
N GLY A 351 13.42 -7.05 -12.39
CA GLY A 351 13.29 -7.48 -13.78
C GLY A 351 13.29 -6.26 -14.70
N LEU A 352 14.45 -5.89 -15.24
CA LEU A 352 14.56 -4.79 -16.19
C LEU A 352 15.31 -5.23 -17.45
N ASP A 353 14.66 -5.06 -18.59
CA ASP A 353 15.31 -5.16 -19.89
C ASP A 353 16.10 -3.87 -20.18
N ILE A 354 17.39 -3.91 -19.91
CA ILE A 354 18.29 -2.77 -20.06
C ILE A 354 18.37 -2.29 -21.52
N ASN A 355 18.14 -3.16 -22.49
CA ASN A 355 18.18 -2.81 -23.92
C ASN A 355 17.01 -1.92 -24.33
N THR A 356 15.84 -2.07 -23.68
CA THR A 356 14.62 -1.32 -23.99
C THR A 356 14.39 -0.17 -23.01
N LEU A 357 15.10 -0.12 -21.88
CA LEU A 357 14.93 0.88 -20.84
C LEU A 357 15.04 2.33 -21.36
N ALA A 358 16.16 2.70 -21.98
CA ALA A 358 16.36 4.04 -22.51
C ALA A 358 15.33 4.44 -23.60
N PRO A 359 15.07 3.64 -24.66
CA PRO A 359 14.07 4.00 -25.66
C PRO A 359 12.66 4.12 -25.08
N SER A 360 12.29 3.29 -24.10
CA SER A 360 10.99 3.33 -23.43
C SER A 360 10.82 4.60 -22.59
N ILE A 361 11.84 4.96 -21.81
CA ILE A 361 11.86 6.24 -21.09
C ILE A 361 11.74 7.40 -22.07
N GLY A 362 12.42 7.33 -23.22
CA GLY A 362 12.32 8.35 -24.26
C GLY A 362 10.91 8.46 -24.84
N GLN A 363 10.23 7.33 -25.03
CA GLN A 363 8.85 7.28 -25.51
C GLN A 363 7.86 7.87 -24.50
N ILE A 364 8.00 7.51 -23.21
CA ILE A 364 7.17 8.07 -22.13
C ILE A 364 7.42 9.58 -22.01
N TRP A 365 8.68 10.00 -21.99
CA TRP A 365 9.03 11.41 -21.91
C TRP A 365 8.47 12.21 -23.10
N ALA A 366 8.55 11.66 -24.31
CA ALA A 366 7.97 12.27 -25.50
C ALA A 366 6.44 12.37 -25.40
N ASP A 367 5.75 11.32 -24.97
CA ASP A 367 4.30 11.31 -24.81
C ASP A 367 3.82 12.37 -23.81
N LEU A 368 4.60 12.61 -22.74
CA LEU A 368 4.30 13.63 -21.72
C LEU A 368 4.64 15.06 -22.15
N THR A 369 5.65 15.27 -23.00
CA THR A 369 6.20 16.61 -23.33
C THR A 369 5.83 17.13 -24.72
N GLN A 370 5.41 16.27 -25.64
CA GLN A 370 5.02 16.68 -27.00
C GLN A 370 3.63 17.34 -27.10
N PRO A 371 2.59 16.91 -26.36
CA PRO A 371 1.28 17.54 -26.41
C PRO A 371 1.39 19.05 -26.18
N GLN A 372 0.67 19.85 -26.97
CA GLN A 372 0.66 21.30 -26.80
C GLN A 372 -0.52 21.67 -25.92
N TYR A 373 -0.29 21.72 -24.61
CA TYR A 373 -1.32 22.12 -23.66
C TYR A 373 -1.58 23.63 -23.69
N GLN A 374 -2.85 23.98 -23.56
CA GLN A 374 -3.30 25.36 -23.32
C GLN A 374 -3.56 25.61 -21.84
N CYS A 375 -3.74 24.56 -21.04
CA CYS A 375 -3.78 24.64 -19.59
C CYS A 375 -2.40 25.06 -19.06
N SER A 376 -2.34 26.16 -18.32
CA SER A 376 -1.08 26.68 -17.80
C SER A 376 -0.43 25.75 -16.78
N LEU A 377 -1.20 25.03 -15.96
CA LEU A 377 -0.68 24.00 -15.05
C LEU A 377 0.05 22.87 -15.79
N LEU A 378 -0.58 22.33 -16.85
CA LEU A 378 0.04 21.27 -17.64
C LEU A 378 1.23 21.78 -18.45
N THR A 379 1.15 23.01 -18.94
CA THR A 379 2.28 23.69 -19.58
C THR A 379 3.45 23.86 -18.61
N GLN A 380 3.21 24.24 -17.36
CA GLN A 380 4.24 24.35 -16.33
C GLN A 380 4.86 22.99 -16.04
N MET A 381 4.04 21.96 -15.84
CA MET A 381 4.50 20.59 -15.64
C MET A 381 5.40 20.12 -16.81
N GLN A 382 5.03 20.44 -18.06
CA GLN A 382 5.86 20.16 -19.22
C GLN A 382 7.18 20.94 -19.25
N GLN A 383 7.17 22.21 -18.83
CA GLN A 383 8.40 23.01 -18.75
C GLN A 383 9.36 22.45 -17.69
N GLU A 384 8.84 22.00 -16.55
CA GLU A 384 9.61 21.36 -15.49
C GLU A 384 10.20 20.02 -15.97
N MET A 385 9.44 19.23 -16.73
CA MET A 385 9.92 17.98 -17.34
C MET A 385 10.82 18.19 -18.57
N GLY A 386 10.73 19.34 -19.24
CA GLY A 386 11.38 19.64 -20.52
C GLY A 386 12.88 19.95 -20.44
N GLY A 387 13.44 20.04 -19.23
CA GLY A 387 14.85 20.42 -19.02
C GLY A 387 15.86 19.52 -19.74
N GLN A 388 15.79 18.19 -19.53
CA GLN A 388 16.61 17.20 -20.25
C GLN A 388 15.87 15.86 -20.33
N ASN A 389 15.85 15.22 -21.50
CA ASN A 389 15.30 13.89 -21.66
C ASN A 389 16.15 12.87 -20.86
N PRO A 390 15.59 12.20 -19.83
CA PRO A 390 16.34 11.26 -18.98
C PRO A 390 16.87 10.04 -19.74
N ALA A 391 16.28 9.71 -20.90
CA ALA A 391 16.73 8.59 -21.74
C ALA A 391 18.20 8.69 -22.14
N ALA A 392 18.74 9.89 -22.33
CA ALA A 392 20.15 10.06 -22.71
C ALA A 392 21.10 9.65 -21.56
N ALA A 393 20.80 10.09 -20.32
CA ALA A 393 21.57 9.71 -19.15
C ALA A 393 21.48 8.20 -18.88
N VAL A 394 20.27 7.65 -18.99
CA VAL A 394 20.04 6.21 -18.83
C VAL A 394 20.77 5.42 -19.91
N SER A 395 20.75 5.87 -21.17
CA SER A 395 21.47 5.22 -22.27
C SER A 395 22.98 5.17 -22.06
N MET A 396 23.57 6.19 -21.40
CA MET A 396 24.99 6.18 -21.07
C MET A 396 25.29 5.16 -19.96
N GLY A 397 24.46 5.12 -18.90
CA GLY A 397 24.63 4.16 -17.79
C GLY A 397 24.36 2.71 -18.21
N SER A 398 23.37 2.48 -19.05
CA SER A 398 22.94 1.15 -19.50
C SER A 398 23.94 0.48 -20.45
N GLY A 399 24.76 1.26 -21.16
CA GLY A 399 25.74 0.74 -22.12
C GLY A 399 26.76 -0.23 -21.49
N MET A 400 27.04 -0.11 -20.19
CA MET A 400 27.96 -0.98 -19.47
C MET A 400 27.34 -2.32 -19.06
N VAL A 401 26.02 -2.41 -19.00
CA VAL A 401 25.27 -3.60 -18.57
C VAL A 401 24.32 -4.08 -19.67
N ASN A 402 24.72 -3.86 -20.93
CA ASN A 402 23.95 -4.25 -22.10
C ASN A 402 23.64 -5.76 -22.08
N GLY A 403 22.38 -6.11 -22.36
CA GLY A 403 21.89 -7.49 -22.33
C GLY A 403 21.38 -7.96 -20.97
N LEU A 404 21.56 -7.18 -19.89
CA LEU A 404 20.98 -7.49 -18.58
C LEU A 404 19.44 -7.44 -18.65
N LYS A 405 18.80 -8.46 -18.06
CA LYS A 405 17.35 -8.65 -17.99
C LYS A 405 16.82 -8.68 -16.56
N GLY A 406 17.66 -8.97 -15.58
CA GLY A 406 17.25 -8.92 -14.19
C GLY A 406 18.32 -9.35 -13.20
N LEU A 407 18.03 -9.05 -11.94
CA LEU A 407 18.85 -9.37 -10.77
C LEU A 407 17.93 -9.88 -9.68
N SER A 408 18.35 -10.88 -8.92
CA SER A 408 17.63 -11.30 -7.71
C SER A 408 18.56 -11.62 -6.56
N LEU A 409 18.06 -11.45 -5.35
CA LEU A 409 18.68 -11.82 -4.09
C LEU A 409 17.68 -12.70 -3.32
N GLN A 410 18.12 -13.86 -2.84
CA GLN A 410 17.33 -14.74 -1.97
C GLN A 410 18.15 -15.17 -0.76
N MET A 411 17.52 -15.19 0.41
CA MET A 411 18.13 -15.61 1.67
C MET A 411 17.32 -16.76 2.29
N PHE A 412 18.00 -17.85 2.63
CA PHE A 412 17.40 -19.08 3.14
C PHE A 412 17.75 -19.36 4.60
N ASP A 413 18.97 -19.02 5.02
CA ASP A 413 19.43 -19.15 6.41
C ASP A 413 20.63 -18.22 6.67
N ILE A 414 20.73 -17.67 7.88
CA ILE A 414 21.88 -16.88 8.32
C ILE A 414 22.12 -17.20 9.79
N LYS A 415 23.35 -17.62 10.14
CA LYS A 415 23.77 -17.76 11.54
C LYS A 415 24.98 -16.88 11.80
N VAL A 416 24.87 -16.07 12.83
CA VAL A 416 25.92 -15.16 13.27
C VAL A 416 26.77 -15.88 14.33
N ASP A 417 28.10 -15.76 14.26
CA ASP A 417 29.00 -16.40 15.24
C ASP A 417 29.16 -15.53 16.49
N THR A 418 28.66 -16.04 17.63
CA THR A 418 28.66 -15.36 18.93
C THR A 418 30.05 -15.29 19.59
N ASN A 419 31.06 -16.00 19.08
CA ASN A 419 32.41 -16.06 19.66
C ASN A 419 33.48 -15.41 18.78
N ALA A 420 33.10 -14.78 17.67
CA ALA A 420 34.01 -14.27 16.67
C ALA A 420 34.92 -13.15 17.22
N GLN A 421 36.23 -13.41 17.24
CA GLN A 421 37.23 -12.36 17.43
C GLN A 421 37.73 -11.91 16.05
N HIS A 422 37.38 -10.68 15.66
CA HIS A 422 37.84 -10.02 14.43
C HIS A 422 37.52 -10.75 13.11
N GLY A 423 36.33 -10.48 12.54
CA GLY A 423 36.05 -10.68 11.10
C GLY A 423 35.15 -11.87 10.73
N GLU A 424 35.00 -12.88 11.59
CA GLU A 424 34.14 -14.05 11.31
C GLU A 424 32.70 -13.82 11.79
N VAL A 425 31.99 -12.87 11.16
CA VAL A 425 30.65 -12.45 11.63
C VAL A 425 29.60 -13.55 11.43
N PHE A 426 29.71 -14.38 10.38
CA PHE A 426 28.73 -15.43 10.07
C PHE A 426 29.35 -16.82 10.20
N SER A 427 28.73 -17.71 10.97
CA SER A 427 29.07 -19.14 11.02
C SER A 427 28.37 -19.95 9.93
N GLN A 428 27.27 -19.43 9.38
CA GLN A 428 26.54 -20.02 8.26
C GLN A 428 25.88 -18.92 7.43
N LEU A 429 25.97 -19.03 6.10
CA LEU A 429 25.25 -18.20 5.14
C LEU A 429 24.63 -19.14 4.10
N ASP A 430 23.30 -19.16 4.01
CA ASP A 430 22.55 -19.83 2.95
C ASP A 430 21.79 -18.77 2.15
N GLY A 431 22.33 -18.38 0.99
CA GLY A 431 21.83 -17.26 0.21
C GLY A 431 22.33 -17.28 -1.23
N MET A 432 21.61 -16.61 -2.13
CA MET A 432 21.87 -16.58 -3.56
C MET A 432 21.68 -15.17 -4.12
N LEU A 433 22.64 -14.72 -4.92
CA LEU A 433 22.50 -13.65 -5.89
C LEU A 433 22.36 -14.28 -7.28
N SER A 434 21.38 -13.86 -8.06
CA SER A 434 21.26 -14.24 -9.46
C SER A 434 21.28 -13.02 -10.39
N LEU A 435 21.76 -13.27 -11.60
CA LEU A 435 21.78 -12.33 -12.71
C LEU A 435 21.27 -13.03 -13.96
N SER A 436 20.31 -12.42 -14.64
CA SER A 436 19.77 -12.88 -15.91
C SER A 436 20.15 -11.93 -17.03
N ALA A 437 20.72 -12.45 -18.12
CA ALA A 437 21.16 -11.65 -19.26
C ALA A 437 21.19 -12.44 -20.55
N ASN A 438 21.18 -11.75 -21.71
CA ASN A 438 21.38 -12.39 -23.01
C ASN A 438 22.78 -13.02 -23.17
N ASP A 439 23.76 -12.50 -22.44
CA ASP A 439 25.12 -13.03 -22.38
C ASP A 439 25.74 -12.67 -21.01
N PRO A 440 25.51 -13.49 -19.98
CA PRO A 440 26.06 -13.25 -18.65
C PRO A 440 27.60 -13.31 -18.63
N MET A 441 28.23 -14.05 -19.56
CA MET A 441 29.69 -14.13 -19.64
C MET A 441 30.30 -12.80 -20.07
N MET A 442 29.69 -12.10 -21.03
CA MET A 442 30.11 -10.75 -21.43
C MET A 442 30.02 -9.73 -20.28
N LEU A 443 29.00 -9.85 -19.41
CA LEU A 443 28.88 -9.00 -18.23
C LEU A 443 29.97 -9.27 -17.20
N ILE A 444 30.32 -10.54 -16.96
CA ILE A 444 31.46 -10.91 -16.12
C ILE A 444 32.78 -10.35 -16.69
N GLN A 445 32.99 -10.48 -18.01
CA GLN A 445 34.16 -9.91 -18.69
C GLN A 445 34.22 -8.39 -18.57
N THR A 446 33.07 -7.73 -18.54
CA THR A 446 32.98 -6.28 -18.33
C THR A 446 33.35 -5.91 -16.90
N ALA A 447 32.88 -6.67 -15.91
CA ALA A 447 33.24 -6.49 -14.50
C ALA A 447 34.75 -6.70 -14.25
N GLN A 448 35.41 -7.60 -14.98
CA GLN A 448 36.87 -7.82 -14.91
C GLN A 448 37.69 -6.56 -15.23
N MET A 449 37.14 -5.60 -15.99
CA MET A 449 37.83 -4.34 -16.26
C MET A 449 37.92 -3.43 -15.02
N PHE A 450 37.03 -3.62 -14.06
CA PHE A 450 36.97 -2.84 -12.82
C PHE A 450 37.52 -3.59 -11.61
N VAL A 451 37.38 -4.92 -11.61
CA VAL A 451 37.90 -5.83 -10.59
C VAL A 451 38.81 -6.86 -11.27
N PRO A 452 40.11 -6.56 -11.46
CA PRO A 452 41.05 -7.43 -12.18
C PRO A 452 41.18 -8.84 -11.59
N GLU A 453 40.90 -9.00 -10.30
CA GLU A 453 40.91 -10.27 -9.58
C GLU A 453 39.89 -11.26 -10.16
N LEU A 454 38.79 -10.77 -10.76
CA LEU A 454 37.82 -11.61 -11.48
C LEU A 454 38.43 -12.30 -12.71
N ALA A 455 39.60 -11.87 -13.21
CA ALA A 455 40.30 -12.57 -14.29
C ALA A 455 40.80 -13.96 -13.87
N GLN A 456 40.93 -14.21 -12.56
CA GLN A 456 41.29 -15.52 -12.03
C GLN A 456 40.10 -16.49 -12.00
N LEU A 457 38.87 -15.99 -12.16
CA LEU A 457 37.66 -16.79 -12.21
C LEU A 457 37.59 -17.58 -13.52
N GLN A 458 37.86 -18.89 -13.43
CA GLN A 458 37.74 -19.82 -14.57
C GLN A 458 36.35 -20.44 -14.59
N ILE A 459 35.33 -19.64 -14.95
CA ILE A 459 33.96 -20.11 -15.10
C ILE A 459 33.60 -20.32 -16.58
N GLN A 460 32.90 -21.40 -16.88
CA GLN A 460 32.39 -21.73 -18.20
C GLN A 460 30.86 -21.79 -18.16
N PRO A 461 30.15 -21.53 -19.29
CA PRO A 461 28.70 -21.62 -19.35
C PRO A 461 28.21 -23.08 -19.45
N ASP A 462 28.75 -23.98 -18.62
CA ASP A 462 28.45 -25.42 -18.59
C ASP A 462 27.54 -25.83 -17.42
N ASN A 463 27.02 -24.82 -16.70
CA ASN A 463 26.18 -24.96 -15.52
C ASN A 463 26.84 -25.77 -14.38
N GLN A 464 28.17 -25.90 -14.38
CA GLN A 464 28.89 -26.55 -13.28
C GLN A 464 29.22 -25.55 -12.17
N PRO A 465 29.17 -25.99 -10.90
CA PRO A 465 29.57 -25.15 -9.78
C PRO A 465 31.09 -24.94 -9.76
N VAL A 466 31.52 -23.69 -9.64
CA VAL A 466 32.92 -23.28 -9.47
C VAL A 466 33.06 -22.63 -8.11
N ASN A 467 33.98 -23.11 -7.27
CA ASN A 467 34.24 -22.51 -5.96
C ASN A 467 34.96 -21.16 -6.16
N VAL A 468 34.43 -20.09 -5.54
CA VAL A 468 34.94 -18.71 -5.62
C VAL A 468 35.20 -18.12 -4.22
N SER A 469 35.32 -18.96 -3.20
CA SER A 469 35.42 -18.57 -1.79
C SER A 469 36.64 -17.68 -1.54
N ASP A 470 37.82 -18.07 -2.04
CA ASP A 470 39.06 -17.31 -1.89
C ASP A 470 38.96 -15.88 -2.45
N LEU A 471 38.21 -15.71 -3.55
CA LEU A 471 38.00 -14.40 -4.15
C LEU A 471 37.11 -13.53 -3.25
N LEU A 472 36.06 -14.10 -2.66
CA LEU A 472 35.17 -13.36 -1.75
C LEU A 472 35.86 -13.04 -0.41
N GLU A 473 36.61 -13.99 0.16
CA GLU A 473 37.37 -13.81 1.41
C GLU A 473 38.36 -12.65 1.27
N MET A 474 39.06 -12.54 0.13
CA MET A 474 40.00 -11.45 -0.12
C MET A 474 39.37 -10.06 -0.06
N HIS A 475 38.11 -9.92 -0.49
CA HIS A 475 37.42 -8.62 -0.57
C HIS A 475 36.57 -8.31 0.65
N THR A 476 36.00 -9.34 1.27
CA THR A 476 35.02 -9.18 2.36
C THR A 476 35.60 -9.53 3.73
N GLY A 477 36.71 -10.27 3.78
CA GLY A 477 37.24 -10.88 5.00
C GLY A 477 36.39 -12.03 5.54
N MET A 478 35.29 -12.39 4.86
CA MET A 478 34.38 -13.45 5.28
C MET A 478 34.84 -14.81 4.75
N LYS A 479 35.03 -15.78 5.64
CA LYS A 479 35.30 -17.18 5.29
C LYS A 479 34.00 -17.93 5.10
N VAL A 480 33.46 -17.84 3.89
CA VAL A 480 32.21 -18.51 3.52
C VAL A 480 32.45 -19.30 2.23
N ASP A 481 32.00 -20.55 2.22
CA ASP A 481 32.02 -21.37 1.00
C ASP A 481 31.04 -20.80 -0.02
N VAL A 482 31.56 -20.18 -1.08
CA VAL A 482 30.75 -19.57 -2.14
C VAL A 482 31.04 -20.22 -3.47
N PHE A 483 29.98 -20.49 -4.22
CA PHE A 483 30.02 -21.11 -5.53
C PHE A 483 29.37 -20.20 -6.57
N ALA A 484 29.97 -20.18 -7.75
CA ALA A 484 29.41 -19.58 -8.94
C ALA A 484 28.88 -20.68 -9.88
N ARG A 485 27.77 -20.42 -10.57
CA ARG A 485 27.34 -21.19 -11.74
C ARG A 485 27.02 -20.22 -12.87
N LEU A 486 27.21 -20.67 -14.10
CA LEU A 486 26.95 -19.91 -15.31
C LEU A 486 26.34 -20.81 -16.38
N ASN A 487 25.34 -20.32 -17.10
CA ASN A 487 24.89 -20.88 -18.37
C ASN A 487 24.72 -19.76 -19.41
N GLU A 488 24.05 -20.04 -20.53
CA GLU A 488 23.84 -19.05 -21.61
C GLU A 488 23.00 -17.84 -21.19
N ASN A 489 22.17 -17.97 -20.15
CA ASN A 489 21.15 -16.98 -19.77
C ASN A 489 21.33 -16.41 -18.36
N HIS A 490 21.94 -17.18 -17.45
CA HIS A 490 21.96 -16.89 -16.03
C HIS A 490 23.35 -17.08 -15.44
N PHE A 491 23.64 -16.27 -14.43
CA PHE A 491 24.77 -16.40 -13.53
C PHE A 491 24.25 -16.37 -12.10
N THR A 492 24.74 -17.27 -11.23
CA THR A 492 24.36 -17.28 -9.81
C THR A 492 25.61 -17.33 -8.95
N LEU A 493 25.66 -16.53 -7.90
CA LEU A 493 26.58 -16.66 -6.77
C LEU A 493 25.78 -17.14 -5.57
N TYR A 494 26.19 -18.22 -4.93
CA TYR A 494 25.45 -18.78 -3.81
C TYR A 494 26.35 -19.42 -2.76
N SER A 495 25.82 -19.52 -1.55
CA SER A 495 26.38 -20.27 -0.42
C SER A 495 25.27 -21.06 0.25
N GLY A 496 25.58 -22.26 0.77
CA GLY A 496 24.59 -23.12 1.43
C GLY A 496 23.82 -24.08 0.51
N ASP A 497 23.21 -25.09 1.12
CA ASP A 497 22.54 -26.19 0.42
C ASP A 497 21.21 -25.73 -0.22
N SER A 498 20.44 -24.87 0.46
CA SER A 498 19.16 -24.40 -0.07
C SER A 498 19.39 -23.51 -1.29
N ALA A 499 20.37 -22.61 -1.21
CA ALA A 499 20.80 -21.77 -2.33
C ALA A 499 21.41 -22.58 -3.48
N ALA A 500 22.09 -23.70 -3.20
CA ALA A 500 22.61 -24.59 -4.24
C ALA A 500 21.50 -25.25 -5.06
N GLU A 501 20.36 -25.60 -4.44
CA GLU A 501 19.17 -26.08 -5.14
C GLU A 501 18.42 -24.95 -5.84
N ALA A 502 18.24 -23.79 -5.18
CA ALA A 502 17.64 -22.60 -5.77
C ALA A 502 18.39 -22.15 -7.04
N SER A 503 19.72 -22.20 -7.02
CA SER A 503 20.57 -21.92 -8.18
C SER A 503 20.26 -22.86 -9.35
N LYS A 504 19.99 -24.16 -9.11
CA LYS A 504 19.61 -25.08 -10.20
C LYS A 504 18.26 -24.71 -10.80
N GLU A 505 17.31 -24.31 -9.94
CA GLU A 505 15.98 -23.88 -10.38
C GLU A 505 16.07 -22.62 -11.25
N VAL A 506 16.79 -21.60 -10.78
CA VAL A 506 17.03 -20.36 -11.55
C VAL A 506 17.71 -20.65 -12.88
N MET A 507 18.73 -21.51 -12.90
CA MET A 507 19.43 -21.90 -14.13
C MET A 507 18.53 -22.59 -15.16
N ALA A 508 17.40 -23.17 -14.77
CA ALA A 508 16.44 -23.78 -15.68
C ALA A 508 15.39 -22.80 -16.25
N GLN A 509 15.35 -21.55 -15.75
CA GLN A 509 14.35 -20.57 -16.17
C GLN A 509 14.67 -19.97 -17.55
N SER A 510 13.64 -19.55 -18.29
CA SER A 510 13.81 -18.80 -19.54
C SER A 510 14.07 -17.33 -19.27
N LEU A 511 14.56 -16.61 -20.28
CA LEU A 511 14.66 -15.14 -20.26
C LEU A 511 13.34 -14.44 -20.63
N SER A 512 12.19 -15.09 -20.42
CA SER A 512 10.89 -14.51 -20.76
C SER A 512 10.51 -13.45 -19.72
N PRO A 513 10.14 -12.22 -20.14
CA PRO A 513 9.74 -11.19 -19.21
C PRO A 513 8.55 -11.62 -18.35
N ASN A 514 8.68 -11.46 -17.03
CA ASN A 514 7.68 -11.92 -16.06
C ASN A 514 7.41 -10.90 -14.94
N GLY A 515 8.06 -9.74 -14.92
CA GLY A 515 7.77 -8.68 -13.96
C GLY A 515 8.78 -7.54 -13.98
N LEU A 516 8.53 -6.52 -13.16
CA LEU A 516 9.46 -5.41 -12.92
C LEU A 516 10.17 -5.56 -11.58
N PHE A 517 9.44 -5.93 -10.54
CA PHE A 517 9.98 -6.05 -9.20
C PHE A 517 9.22 -7.10 -8.40
N SER A 518 9.91 -7.86 -7.58
CA SER A 518 9.32 -8.77 -6.59
C SER A 518 10.02 -8.59 -5.25
N PHE A 519 9.26 -8.82 -4.19
CA PHE A 519 9.73 -8.83 -2.82
C PHE A 519 8.93 -9.84 -2.04
N ASP A 520 9.59 -10.78 -1.37
CA ASP A 520 8.96 -11.74 -0.46
C ASP A 520 9.69 -11.77 0.87
N PHE A 521 8.95 -12.06 1.94
CA PHE A 521 9.50 -12.13 3.29
C PHE A 521 8.74 -13.12 4.18
N ASP A 522 9.43 -13.55 5.22
CA ASP A 522 8.91 -14.27 6.38
C ASP A 522 9.33 -13.47 7.62
N SER A 523 8.37 -12.76 8.23
CA SER A 523 8.63 -11.82 9.32
C SER A 523 9.22 -12.47 10.57
N GLU A 524 8.77 -13.69 10.92
CA GLU A 524 9.26 -14.44 12.08
C GLU A 524 10.73 -14.78 11.88
N ARG A 525 11.08 -15.30 10.70
CA ARG A 525 12.47 -15.66 10.38
C ARG A 525 13.36 -14.43 10.25
N ILE A 526 12.85 -13.30 9.78
CA ILE A 526 13.61 -12.03 9.81
C ILE A 526 13.87 -11.59 11.25
N LEU A 527 12.87 -11.68 12.12
CA LEU A 527 13.01 -11.31 13.53
C LEU A 527 14.05 -12.21 14.24
N GLU A 528 14.02 -13.52 14.01
CA GLU A 528 15.03 -14.46 14.54
C GLU A 528 16.47 -14.06 14.16
N VAL A 529 16.68 -13.62 12.91
CA VAL A 529 17.98 -13.14 12.43
C VAL A 529 18.37 -11.84 13.13
N LEU A 530 17.44 -10.90 13.30
CA LEU A 530 17.70 -9.63 13.98
C LEU A 530 18.01 -9.82 15.47
N GLU A 531 17.27 -10.68 16.16
CA GLU A 531 17.52 -11.03 17.57
C GLU A 531 18.88 -11.72 17.74
N SER A 532 19.23 -12.62 16.82
CA SER A 532 20.55 -13.26 16.80
C SER A 532 21.67 -12.22 16.65
N ALA A 533 21.52 -11.26 15.74
CA ALA A 533 22.49 -10.18 15.56
C ALA A 533 22.57 -9.27 16.81
N SER A 534 21.43 -8.92 17.40
CA SER A 534 21.33 -8.12 18.63
C SER A 534 22.07 -8.75 19.81
N SER A 535 21.96 -10.07 19.97
CA SER A 535 22.67 -10.81 21.04
C SER A 535 24.20 -10.70 20.95
N ILE A 536 24.72 -10.35 19.77
CA ILE A 536 26.16 -10.29 19.46
C ILE A 536 26.66 -8.85 19.50
N THR A 537 25.93 -7.90 18.92
CA THR A 537 26.30 -6.48 18.95
C THR A 537 26.07 -5.87 20.33
N GLY A 538 25.20 -6.46 21.15
CA GLY A 538 24.73 -5.88 22.41
C GLY A 538 23.77 -4.71 22.21
N GLU A 539 23.38 -4.42 20.96
CA GLU A 539 22.38 -3.41 20.62
C GLU A 539 21.01 -4.10 20.52
N PRO A 540 20.02 -3.73 21.36
CA PRO A 540 18.69 -4.33 21.29
C PRO A 540 18.03 -4.04 19.93
N VAL A 541 17.28 -5.01 19.41
CA VAL A 541 16.37 -4.74 18.29
C VAL A 541 15.37 -3.67 18.75
N PRO A 542 15.16 -2.59 17.99
CA PRO A 542 14.19 -1.57 18.35
C PRO A 542 12.78 -2.16 18.57
N ASP A 543 12.08 -1.73 19.63
CA ASP A 543 10.78 -2.31 20.03
C ASP A 543 9.71 -2.19 18.93
N ASP A 544 9.77 -1.12 18.13
CA ASP A 544 8.93 -0.89 16.95
C ASP A 544 9.17 -1.93 15.85
N VAL A 545 10.43 -2.30 15.61
CA VAL A 545 10.82 -3.35 14.65
C VAL A 545 10.34 -4.71 15.14
N VAL A 546 10.54 -5.00 16.43
CA VAL A 546 10.07 -6.25 17.06
C VAL A 546 8.54 -6.36 16.90
N LYS A 547 7.79 -5.31 17.27
CA LYS A 547 6.33 -5.31 17.14
C LYS A 547 5.86 -5.48 15.69
N SER A 548 6.56 -4.87 14.74
CA SER A 548 6.20 -4.97 13.31
C SER A 548 6.44 -6.39 12.76
N LEU A 549 7.47 -7.10 13.23
CA LEU A 549 7.80 -8.44 12.72
C LEU A 549 7.16 -9.60 13.51
N GLN A 550 6.51 -9.31 14.64
CA GLN A 550 5.90 -10.32 15.52
C GLN A 550 4.66 -11.03 14.95
N GLY A 551 3.97 -10.47 13.96
CA GLY A 551 2.92 -11.20 13.27
C GLY A 551 3.54 -12.23 12.34
N GLU A 552 3.10 -13.50 12.36
CA GLU A 552 3.52 -14.58 11.42
C GLU A 552 3.09 -14.27 9.97
N LEU A 553 3.49 -13.12 9.43
CA LEU A 553 3.17 -12.63 8.11
C LEU A 553 4.23 -13.15 7.13
N VAL A 554 3.80 -14.05 6.27
CA VAL A 554 4.62 -14.61 5.20
C VAL A 554 3.99 -14.25 3.88
N GLY A 555 4.78 -13.72 2.96
CA GLY A 555 4.29 -13.39 1.63
C GLY A 555 5.09 -12.30 0.97
N GLY A 556 4.50 -11.71 -0.07
CA GLY A 556 5.23 -10.78 -0.90
C GLY A 556 4.37 -9.90 -1.78
N MET A 557 5.05 -8.98 -2.46
CA MET A 557 4.48 -8.07 -3.44
C MET A 557 5.26 -8.19 -4.76
N THR A 558 4.54 -8.21 -5.87
CA THR A 558 5.12 -8.12 -7.22
C THR A 558 4.57 -6.89 -7.93
N MET A 559 5.45 -6.07 -8.48
CA MET A 559 5.08 -4.99 -9.40
C MET A 559 5.24 -5.47 -10.84
N ASP A 560 4.18 -5.30 -11.63
CA ASP A 560 4.18 -5.60 -13.05
C ASP A 560 3.30 -4.65 -13.86
N VAL A 561 3.41 -4.71 -15.19
CA VAL A 561 2.63 -3.89 -16.12
C VAL A 561 1.85 -4.79 -17.06
N THR A 562 0.54 -4.61 -17.05
CA THR A 562 -0.42 -5.37 -17.87
C THR A 562 -1.14 -4.45 -18.85
N ASP A 563 -2.01 -5.01 -19.68
CA ASP A 563 -2.89 -4.21 -20.54
C ASP A 563 -3.93 -3.39 -19.74
N GLN A 564 -4.15 -3.72 -18.47
CA GLN A 564 -5.08 -2.99 -17.60
C GLN A 564 -4.45 -1.78 -16.92
N GLY A 565 -3.12 -1.76 -16.77
CA GLY A 565 -2.44 -0.77 -15.97
C GLY A 565 -1.16 -1.29 -15.31
N ILE A 566 -0.68 -0.50 -14.35
CA ILE A 566 0.45 -0.84 -13.48
C ILE A 566 -0.13 -1.56 -12.26
N GLY A 567 0.23 -2.83 -12.09
CA GLY A 567 -0.28 -3.70 -11.03
C GLY A 567 0.75 -3.95 -9.94
N PHE A 568 0.27 -3.97 -8.70
CA PHE A 568 1.00 -4.35 -7.50
C PHE A 568 0.25 -5.53 -6.90
N GLU A 569 0.65 -6.73 -7.31
CA GLU A 569 0.09 -7.99 -6.82
C GLU A 569 0.66 -8.29 -5.43
N PHE A 570 -0.18 -8.83 -4.56
CA PHE A 570 0.24 -9.26 -3.23
C PHE A 570 -0.35 -10.63 -2.90
N ASP A 571 0.39 -11.42 -2.14
CA ASP A 571 -0.02 -12.73 -1.64
C ASP A 571 0.56 -12.89 -0.24
N TYR A 572 -0.28 -12.75 0.78
CA TYR A 572 0.10 -12.81 2.18
C TYR A 572 -0.66 -13.92 2.90
N ARG A 573 0.04 -14.56 3.82
CA ARG A 573 -0.49 -15.49 4.79
C ARG A 573 -0.15 -15.03 6.19
N GLY A 574 -1.14 -15.02 7.08
CA GLY A 574 -0.98 -14.63 8.48
C GLY A 574 -1.60 -15.65 9.44
N ALA A 575 -1.07 -15.74 10.66
CA ALA A 575 -1.67 -16.52 11.73
C ALA A 575 -2.89 -15.81 12.32
N THR A 576 -3.94 -16.56 12.61
CA THR A 576 -5.21 -16.00 13.12
C THR A 576 -5.36 -16.09 14.64
N LYS A 577 -4.29 -16.51 15.32
CA LYS A 577 -4.15 -16.52 16.77
C LYS A 577 -2.86 -15.79 17.17
N PRO A 578 -2.80 -15.18 18.36
CA PRO A 578 -1.59 -14.54 18.84
C PRO A 578 -0.47 -15.56 18.97
N VAL A 579 0.72 -15.20 18.47
CA VAL A 579 1.93 -15.98 18.69
C VAL A 579 2.31 -15.80 20.16
N THR A 580 2.33 -16.90 20.92
CA THR A 580 2.92 -16.86 22.26
C THR A 580 4.42 -16.97 22.08
N VAL A 581 5.11 -15.84 21.93
CA VAL A 581 6.57 -15.84 22.10
C VAL A 581 6.81 -16.18 23.56
N ALA A 582 7.37 -17.36 23.81
CA ALA A 582 7.84 -17.72 25.14
C ALA A 582 8.88 -16.67 25.54
N GLN A 583 8.51 -15.74 26.42
CA GLN A 583 9.46 -14.85 27.08
C GLN A 583 10.57 -15.73 27.70
N GLN A 584 11.77 -15.70 27.12
CA GLN A 584 12.97 -16.28 27.73
C GLN A 584 13.87 -15.16 28.23
#